data_AF-A0A958G8G0-F1
#
_entry.id   AF-A0A958G8G0-F1
#
_cell.length_a   1.000
_cell.length_b   1.000
_cell.length_c   1.000
_cell.angle_alpha   90.00
_cell.angle_beta   90.00
_cell.angle_gamma   90.00
#
_symmetry.space_group_name_H-M   'P 1'
#
loop_
_entity.id
_entity.type
_entity.pdbx_description
1 polymer ?
#
loop_
_entity_poly.entity_id
_entity_poly.type
_entity_poly.pdbx_seq_one_letter_code
_entity_poly.pdbx_strand_id
1 'polypeptide(L)'
;RWLPDVLYYDARMSPAGQMGLFPQGSNYQGMTVYNLMPALEFIRRIAFPYAHPRAQNVQIVEQRNLPKVAGSYQQRMRALVPMIDYSYDAATITVTYQEGGQRYREKFMCVIESWGQAGAGMWGNKETFYIRTPENEFANWEAVFGIIQNSVQINRQWLVGEIRGQAQRGEIAIRTQQEMQRIEQEISTHRQRTNAEIHNDMFLTLTDQEEYVNPFTNQVETGSNQWQHRWTNAGGDVIYTDQEDYDPNSDINLNRSGFQRTPVRKRFPN
;
A
#
# COMPACT_ATOMS: atom_id res chain seq x y z
N ARG A 1 -13.58 -27.27 14.31
CA ARG A 1 -12.77 -27.05 13.09
C ARG A 1 -12.07 -25.71 13.22
N TRP A 2 -10.81 -25.62 12.80
CA TRP A 2 -10.08 -24.36 12.67
C TRP A 2 -10.30 -23.75 11.29
N LEU A 3 -10.55 -22.44 11.24
CA LEU A 3 -10.60 -21.65 10.02
C LEU A 3 -9.21 -21.10 9.72
N PRO A 4 -8.90 -20.80 8.45
CA PRO A 4 -7.64 -20.17 8.10
C PRO A 4 -7.55 -18.77 8.72
N ASP A 5 -6.32 -18.40 9.11
CA ASP A 5 -5.99 -17.02 9.42
C ASP A 5 -5.86 -16.24 8.10
N VAL A 6 -6.55 -15.12 8.01
CA VAL A 6 -6.57 -14.26 6.82
C VAL A 6 -6.18 -12.85 7.23
N LEU A 7 -5.31 -12.24 6.41
CA LEU A 7 -4.93 -10.84 6.55
C LEU A 7 -5.79 -9.96 5.64
N TYR A 8 -6.20 -8.84 6.21
CA TYR A 8 -7.00 -7.80 5.61
C TYR A 8 -6.29 -6.45 5.74
N TYR A 9 -6.75 -5.51 4.94
CA TYR A 9 -6.23 -4.15 4.94
C TYR A 9 -7.35 -3.14 5.22
N ASP A 10 -7.22 -2.40 6.32
CA ASP A 10 -8.10 -1.27 6.61
C ASP A 10 -7.55 0.00 5.97
N ALA A 11 -8.07 0.32 4.79
CA ALA A 11 -7.68 1.50 4.02
C ALA A 11 -7.79 2.82 4.82
N ARG A 12 -8.70 2.92 5.80
CA ARG A 12 -8.91 4.14 6.61
C ARG A 12 -7.69 4.48 7.47
N MET A 13 -6.86 3.49 7.76
CA MET A 13 -5.67 3.61 8.61
C MET A 13 -4.40 3.95 7.81
N SER A 14 -4.53 4.19 6.49
CA SER A 14 -3.42 4.51 5.60
C SER A 14 -3.65 5.83 4.84
N PRO A 15 -2.62 6.63 4.56
CA PRO A 15 -2.76 7.84 3.75
C PRO A 15 -3.33 7.56 2.35
N ALA A 16 -2.84 6.51 1.68
CA ALA A 16 -3.30 6.14 0.34
C ALA A 16 -4.77 5.69 0.33
N GLY A 17 -5.22 4.98 1.35
CA GLY A 17 -6.62 4.60 1.50
C GLY A 17 -7.54 5.78 1.88
N GLN A 18 -7.04 6.76 2.64
CA GLN A 18 -7.76 8.01 2.92
C GLN A 18 -7.97 8.88 1.67
N MET A 19 -7.08 8.76 0.67
CA MET A 19 -7.25 9.36 -0.65
C MET A 19 -8.25 8.60 -1.55
N GLY A 20 -8.87 7.53 -1.06
CA GLY A 20 -9.88 6.75 -1.79
C GLY A 20 -9.30 5.77 -2.81
N LEU A 21 -7.99 5.51 -2.81
CA LEU A 21 -7.33 4.67 -3.81
C LEU A 21 -7.64 3.17 -3.66
N PHE A 22 -8.14 2.75 -2.49
CA PHE A 22 -8.38 1.34 -2.16
C PHE A 22 -9.81 1.14 -1.62
N PRO A 23 -10.82 0.92 -2.49
CA PRO A 23 -12.19 0.69 -2.06
C PRO A 23 -12.38 -0.68 -1.38
N GLN A 24 -13.45 -0.84 -0.59
CA GLN A 24 -13.78 -2.12 0.06
C GLN A 24 -13.93 -3.25 -0.96
N GLY A 25 -13.38 -4.43 -0.65
CA GLY A 25 -13.38 -5.61 -1.51
C GLY A 25 -12.29 -5.62 -2.59
N SER A 26 -11.56 -4.51 -2.78
CA SER A 26 -10.38 -4.48 -3.66
C SER A 26 -9.20 -5.28 -3.08
N ASN A 27 -8.12 -5.38 -3.84
CA ASN A 27 -6.90 -6.04 -3.42
C ASN A 27 -5.81 -5.01 -3.08
N TYR A 28 -5.15 -5.21 -1.95
CA TYR A 28 -3.94 -4.49 -1.58
C TYR A 28 -2.86 -5.52 -1.22
N GLN A 29 -1.88 -5.71 -2.12
CA GLN A 29 -0.76 -6.63 -1.93
C GLN A 29 -1.17 -8.07 -1.58
N GLY A 30 -2.23 -8.58 -2.21
CA GLY A 30 -2.77 -9.92 -1.91
C GLY A 30 -3.75 -9.95 -0.72
N MET A 31 -3.85 -8.89 0.07
CA MET A 31 -4.86 -8.76 1.12
C MET A 31 -6.15 -8.19 0.55
N THR A 32 -7.27 -8.65 1.10
CA THR A 32 -8.57 -8.04 0.79
C THR A 32 -8.70 -6.74 1.58
N VAL A 33 -9.04 -5.65 0.88
CA VAL A 33 -9.33 -4.37 1.52
C VAL A 33 -10.66 -4.48 2.23
N TYR A 34 -10.60 -4.50 3.56
CA TYR A 34 -11.77 -4.64 4.40
C TYR A 34 -11.58 -3.89 5.71
N ASN A 35 -12.59 -3.14 6.14
CA ASN A 35 -12.52 -2.36 7.36
C ASN A 35 -12.31 -3.27 8.58
N LEU A 36 -11.40 -2.85 9.48
CA LEU A 36 -11.22 -3.49 10.78
C LEU A 36 -12.57 -3.55 11.50
N MET A 37 -12.88 -4.73 12.04
CA MET A 37 -14.10 -4.96 12.82
C MET A 37 -13.81 -5.75 14.09
N PRO A 38 -14.68 -5.63 15.11
CA PRO A 38 -14.61 -6.47 16.30
C PRO A 38 -14.82 -7.95 15.98
N ALA A 39 -14.27 -8.83 16.81
CA ALA A 39 -14.34 -10.29 16.69
C ALA A 39 -15.79 -10.80 16.58
N LEU A 40 -16.74 -10.22 17.33
CA LEU A 40 -18.16 -10.59 17.21
C LEU A 40 -18.70 -10.36 15.80
N GLU A 41 -18.39 -9.21 15.21
CA GLU A 41 -18.86 -8.87 13.86
C GLU A 41 -18.12 -9.70 12.81
N PHE A 42 -16.82 -9.97 13.01
CA PHE A 42 -16.05 -10.86 12.13
C PHE A 42 -16.67 -12.26 12.08
N ILE A 43 -17.01 -12.83 13.24
CA ILE A 43 -17.64 -14.16 13.28
C ILE A 43 -18.95 -14.15 12.49
N ARG A 44 -19.79 -13.13 12.67
CA ARG A 44 -21.12 -13.04 12.04
C ARG A 44 -21.05 -12.83 10.54
N ARG A 45 -20.19 -11.91 10.08
CA ARG A 45 -20.18 -11.45 8.70
C ARG A 45 -19.28 -12.27 7.81
N ILE A 46 -18.24 -12.89 8.37
CA ILE A 46 -17.20 -13.56 7.60
C ILE A 46 -17.11 -15.04 8.01
N ALA A 47 -16.78 -15.33 9.27
CA ALA A 47 -16.44 -16.71 9.66
C ALA A 47 -17.62 -17.69 9.51
N PHE A 48 -18.81 -17.31 10.00
CA PHE A 48 -19.99 -18.17 9.95
C PHE A 48 -20.49 -18.39 8.51
N PRO A 49 -20.69 -17.35 7.67
CA PRO A 49 -21.09 -17.56 6.28
C PRO A 49 -20.07 -18.35 5.46
N TYR A 50 -18.77 -18.18 5.73
CA TYR A 50 -17.71 -18.98 5.11
C TYR A 50 -17.81 -20.46 5.49
N ALA A 51 -18.04 -20.75 6.77
CA ALA A 51 -18.14 -22.13 7.26
C ALA A 51 -19.45 -22.82 6.84
N HIS A 52 -20.55 -22.06 6.79
CA HIS A 52 -21.91 -22.56 6.60
C HIS A 52 -22.70 -21.76 5.54
N PRO A 53 -22.29 -21.79 4.26
CA PRO A 53 -22.92 -21.00 3.20
C PRO A 53 -24.37 -21.43 2.90
N ARG A 54 -24.79 -22.61 3.38
CA ARG A 54 -26.15 -23.15 3.19
C ARG A 54 -26.98 -23.15 4.47
N ALA A 55 -26.49 -22.54 5.55
CA ALA A 55 -27.26 -22.42 6.78
C ALA A 55 -28.51 -21.55 6.58
N GLN A 56 -29.61 -21.99 7.17
CA GLN A 56 -30.89 -21.31 7.18
C GLN A 56 -31.37 -21.15 8.61
N ASN A 57 -32.32 -20.24 8.84
CA ASN A 57 -32.93 -20.01 10.15
C ASN A 57 -31.89 -19.76 11.27
N VAL A 58 -30.85 -18.99 10.93
CA VAL A 58 -29.73 -18.70 11.82
C VAL A 58 -30.19 -17.78 12.96
N GLN A 59 -29.91 -18.19 14.20
CA GLN A 59 -30.22 -17.43 15.40
C GLN A 59 -29.01 -17.42 16.32
N ILE A 60 -28.55 -16.21 16.69
CA ILE A 60 -27.52 -16.05 17.70
C ILE A 60 -28.19 -16.17 19.06
N VAL A 61 -27.84 -17.22 19.80
CA VAL A 61 -28.41 -17.50 21.12
C VAL A 61 -27.53 -16.99 22.25
N GLU A 62 -26.24 -16.73 21.97
CA GLU A 62 -25.31 -16.18 22.93
C GLU A 62 -24.18 -15.40 22.24
N GLN A 63 -23.71 -14.35 22.89
CA GLN A 63 -22.54 -13.58 22.47
C GLN A 63 -21.75 -13.14 23.71
N ARG A 64 -20.43 -13.29 23.72
CA ARG A 64 -19.57 -12.81 24.80
C ARG A 64 -18.27 -12.24 24.25
N ASN A 65 -17.93 -11.04 24.69
CA ASN A 65 -16.57 -10.52 24.54
C ASN A 65 -15.64 -11.21 25.54
N LEU A 66 -14.39 -11.43 25.14
CA LEU A 66 -13.35 -12.09 25.92
C LEU A 66 -12.16 -11.15 26.18
N PRO A 67 -12.36 -10.03 26.90
CA PRO A 67 -11.31 -9.02 27.11
C PRO A 67 -10.08 -9.58 27.83
N LYS A 68 -10.24 -10.59 28.71
CA LYS A 68 -9.11 -11.28 29.36
C LYS A 68 -8.25 -12.05 28.36
N VAL A 69 -8.87 -12.67 27.35
CA VAL A 69 -8.14 -13.37 26.28
C VAL A 69 -7.40 -12.35 25.42
N ALA A 70 -8.08 -11.31 24.94
CA ALA A 70 -7.46 -10.22 24.17
C ALA A 70 -6.29 -9.56 24.93
N GLY A 71 -6.49 -9.24 26.21
CA GLY A 71 -5.44 -8.68 27.07
C GLY A 71 -4.24 -9.61 27.25
N SER A 72 -4.47 -10.94 27.33
CA SER A 72 -3.37 -11.91 27.41
C SER A 72 -2.52 -11.94 26.13
N TYR A 73 -3.14 -11.75 24.96
CA TYR A 73 -2.43 -11.62 23.69
C TYR A 73 -1.62 -10.32 23.65
N GLN A 74 -2.26 -9.20 24.01
CA GLN A 74 -1.61 -7.89 24.03
C GLN A 74 -0.40 -7.87 24.97
N GLN A 75 -0.52 -8.41 26.19
CA GLN A 75 0.57 -8.45 27.16
C GLN A 75 1.75 -9.30 26.66
N ARG A 76 1.47 -10.44 26.03
CA ARG A 76 2.51 -11.31 25.45
C ARG A 76 3.23 -10.63 24.29
N MET A 77 2.50 -9.97 23.39
CA MET A 77 3.10 -9.31 22.24
C MET A 77 3.90 -8.06 22.61
N ARG A 78 3.44 -7.28 23.60
CA ARG A 78 4.24 -6.17 24.15
C ARG A 78 5.56 -6.62 24.75
N ALA A 79 5.62 -7.80 25.37
CA ALA A 79 6.86 -8.34 25.92
C ALA A 79 7.87 -8.76 24.83
N LEU A 80 7.41 -9.03 23.60
CA LEU A 80 8.23 -9.57 22.52
C LEU A 80 8.59 -8.52 21.47
N VAL A 81 7.65 -7.63 21.13
CA VAL A 81 7.82 -6.57 20.13
C VAL A 81 7.31 -5.26 20.73
N PRO A 82 8.04 -4.63 21.66
CA PRO A 82 7.58 -3.43 22.36
C PRO A 82 7.45 -2.20 21.45
N MET A 83 8.08 -2.24 20.27
CA MET A 83 8.11 -1.14 19.31
C MET A 83 6.81 -1.02 18.46
N ILE A 84 5.98 -2.07 18.44
CA ILE A 84 4.75 -2.10 17.62
C ILE A 84 3.53 -2.24 18.55
N ASP A 85 2.61 -1.28 18.50
CA ASP A 85 1.40 -1.31 19.32
C ASP A 85 0.30 -2.13 18.62
N TYR A 86 0.34 -3.43 18.85
CA TYR A 86 -0.75 -4.33 18.46
C TYR A 86 -1.96 -4.13 19.37
N SER A 87 -3.15 -4.15 18.77
CA SER A 87 -4.42 -4.21 19.49
C SER A 87 -5.13 -5.53 19.19
N TYR A 88 -5.83 -6.05 20.20
CA TYR A 88 -6.52 -7.32 20.12
C TYR A 88 -7.97 -7.16 20.56
N ASP A 89 -8.87 -7.86 19.86
CA ASP A 89 -10.25 -8.09 20.30
C ASP A 89 -10.53 -9.59 20.25
N ALA A 90 -11.35 -10.10 21.16
CA ALA A 90 -11.64 -11.53 21.20
C ALA A 90 -13.08 -11.76 21.63
N ALA A 91 -13.75 -12.73 21.01
CA ALA A 91 -15.14 -13.01 21.32
C ALA A 91 -15.54 -14.46 21.03
N THR A 92 -16.67 -14.85 21.61
CA THR A 92 -17.40 -16.06 21.26
C THR A 92 -18.84 -15.75 20.90
N ILE A 93 -19.39 -16.53 19.97
CA ILE A 93 -20.83 -16.54 19.68
C ILE A 93 -21.32 -17.97 19.73
N THR A 94 -22.52 -18.18 20.28
CA THR A 94 -23.26 -19.42 20.11
C THR A 94 -24.41 -19.16 19.15
N VAL A 95 -24.49 -19.97 18.10
CA VAL A 95 -25.51 -19.90 17.05
C VAL A 95 -26.27 -21.21 16.97
N THR A 96 -27.57 -21.10 16.68
CA THR A 96 -28.38 -22.23 16.23
C THR A 96 -28.82 -21.98 14.81
N TYR A 97 -28.85 -23.02 13.99
CA TYR A 97 -29.24 -22.93 12.59
C TYR A 97 -29.66 -24.28 12.04
N GLN A 98 -30.28 -24.29 10.88
CA GLN A 98 -30.61 -25.50 10.12
C GLN A 98 -29.69 -25.62 8.92
N GLU A 99 -29.15 -26.80 8.70
CA GLU A 99 -28.35 -27.12 7.51
C GLU A 99 -28.52 -28.59 7.16
N GLY A 100 -28.83 -28.90 5.90
CA GLY A 100 -29.05 -30.28 5.47
C GLY A 100 -30.22 -30.98 6.17
N GLY A 101 -31.25 -30.25 6.59
CA GLY A 101 -32.44 -30.80 7.26
C GLY A 101 -32.28 -31.06 8.76
N GLN A 102 -31.08 -30.86 9.33
CA GLN A 102 -30.81 -31.03 10.76
C GLN A 102 -30.59 -29.67 11.43
N ARG A 103 -31.04 -29.53 12.68
CA ARG A 103 -30.79 -28.35 13.50
C ARG A 103 -29.53 -28.54 14.35
N TYR A 104 -28.66 -27.54 14.31
CA TYR A 104 -27.37 -27.53 14.98
C TYR A 104 -27.30 -26.39 15.99
N ARG A 105 -26.49 -26.62 17.03
CA ARG A 105 -25.99 -25.57 17.92
C ARG A 105 -24.47 -25.58 17.84
N GLU A 106 -23.91 -24.39 17.71
CA GLU A 106 -22.49 -24.23 17.40
C GLU A 106 -21.92 -23.02 18.11
N LYS A 107 -20.71 -23.18 18.64
CA LYS A 107 -19.97 -22.09 19.30
C LYS A 107 -18.72 -21.75 18.50
N PHE A 108 -18.60 -20.49 18.12
CA PHE A 108 -17.41 -19.90 17.50
C PHE A 108 -16.56 -19.17 18.53
N MET A 109 -15.25 -19.16 18.32
CA MET A 109 -14.28 -18.29 18.96
C MET A 109 -13.43 -17.63 17.88
N CYS A 110 -13.11 -16.35 18.08
CA CYS A 110 -12.20 -15.60 17.22
C CYS A 110 -11.40 -14.62 18.07
N VAL A 111 -10.14 -14.44 17.70
CA VAL A 111 -9.32 -13.30 18.10
C VAL A 111 -9.09 -12.46 16.84
N ILE A 112 -9.18 -11.15 16.96
CA ILE A 112 -8.78 -10.18 15.95
C ILE A 112 -7.50 -9.53 16.43
N GLU A 113 -6.53 -9.45 15.52
CA GLU A 113 -5.28 -8.74 15.70
C GLU A 113 -5.25 -7.56 14.74
N SER A 114 -4.97 -6.37 15.25
CA SER A 114 -4.78 -5.16 14.46
C SER A 114 -3.41 -4.58 14.72
N TRP A 115 -2.69 -4.29 13.64
CA TRP A 115 -1.32 -3.76 13.67
C TRP A 115 -1.32 -2.22 13.71
N GLY A 116 -2.51 -1.61 13.73
CA GLY A 116 -2.68 -0.17 13.81
C GLY A 116 -2.00 0.59 12.67
N GLN A 117 -1.58 1.82 12.96
CA GLN A 117 -0.85 2.69 12.03
C GLN A 117 0.53 2.10 11.67
N ALA A 118 1.20 1.42 12.60
CA ALA A 118 2.53 0.84 12.39
C ALA A 118 2.51 -0.28 11.34
N GLY A 119 1.41 -1.04 11.23
CA GLY A 119 1.17 -1.98 10.14
C GLY A 119 0.41 -1.39 8.95
N ALA A 120 0.35 -0.06 8.82
CA ALA A 120 -0.40 0.66 7.79
C ALA A 120 -1.88 0.24 7.64
N GLY A 121 -2.52 -0.20 8.73
CA GLY A 121 -3.91 -0.69 8.68
C GLY A 121 -4.08 -2.18 8.44
N MET A 122 -2.99 -2.97 8.43
CA MET A 122 -3.09 -4.43 8.42
C MET A 122 -3.78 -4.95 9.68
N TRP A 123 -4.68 -5.91 9.48
CA TRP A 123 -5.34 -6.63 10.56
C TRP A 123 -5.75 -8.03 10.08
N GLY A 124 -6.04 -8.93 11.01
CA GLY A 124 -6.44 -10.29 10.65
C GLY A 124 -7.13 -11.02 11.77
N ASN A 125 -7.76 -12.14 11.42
CA ASN A 125 -8.22 -13.09 12.40
C ASN A 125 -7.09 -14.00 12.85
N LYS A 126 -7.14 -14.39 14.12
CA LYS A 126 -6.26 -15.33 14.79
C LYS A 126 -7.10 -16.36 15.51
N GLU A 127 -6.63 -17.60 15.46
CA GLU A 127 -7.21 -18.71 16.22
C GLU A 127 -8.73 -18.81 16.07
N THR A 128 -9.21 -18.66 14.83
CA THR A 128 -10.65 -18.74 14.59
C THR A 128 -11.06 -20.19 14.46
N PHE A 129 -11.94 -20.63 15.34
CA PHE A 129 -12.46 -21.99 15.29
C PHE A 129 -13.90 -22.06 15.75
N TYR A 130 -14.52 -23.18 15.45
CA TYR A 130 -15.87 -23.49 15.89
C TYR A 130 -16.01 -24.94 16.31
N ILE A 131 -17.00 -25.18 17.16
CA ILE A 131 -17.39 -26.52 17.58
C ILE A 131 -18.90 -26.66 17.45
N ARG A 132 -19.33 -27.68 16.72
CA ARG A 132 -20.70 -27.91 16.25
C ARG A 132 -21.23 -29.22 16.79
N THR A 133 -22.47 -29.22 17.26
CA THR A 133 -23.23 -30.44 17.59
C THR A 133 -24.66 -30.33 17.08
N PRO A 134 -25.36 -31.46 16.87
CA PRO A 134 -26.82 -31.46 16.84
C PRO A 134 -27.35 -30.73 18.10
N GLU A 135 -28.42 -29.96 17.95
CA GLU A 135 -28.88 -29.09 19.05
C GLU A 135 -29.29 -29.88 20.30
N ASN A 136 -29.89 -31.06 20.12
CA ASN A 136 -30.28 -31.97 21.19
C ASN A 136 -29.10 -32.62 21.93
N GLU A 137 -27.89 -32.59 21.36
CA GLU A 137 -26.69 -33.18 21.98
C GLU A 137 -25.84 -32.15 22.72
N PHE A 138 -26.13 -30.86 22.57
CA PHE A 138 -25.25 -29.79 23.07
C PHE A 138 -24.95 -29.89 24.57
N ALA A 139 -25.94 -30.28 25.38
CA ALA A 139 -25.77 -30.45 26.83
C ALA A 139 -24.73 -31.52 27.19
N ASN A 140 -24.63 -32.59 26.39
CA ASN A 140 -23.66 -33.67 26.61
C ASN A 140 -22.22 -33.23 26.29
N TRP A 141 -22.07 -32.24 25.41
CA TRP A 141 -20.78 -31.73 24.96
C TRP A 141 -20.33 -30.46 25.70
N GLU A 142 -21.18 -29.89 26.55
CA GLU A 142 -20.91 -28.64 27.26
C GLU A 142 -19.64 -28.73 28.13
N ALA A 143 -19.44 -29.84 28.83
CA ALA A 143 -18.23 -30.10 29.61
C ALA A 143 -16.97 -30.16 28.72
N VAL A 144 -17.07 -30.80 27.55
CA VAL A 144 -15.96 -30.92 26.59
C VAL A 144 -15.61 -29.54 26.01
N PHE A 145 -16.62 -28.71 25.71
CA PHE A 145 -16.39 -27.34 25.26
C PHE A 145 -15.72 -26.49 26.34
N GLY A 146 -16.14 -26.65 27.60
CA GLY A 146 -15.48 -26.02 28.74
C GLY A 146 -14.00 -26.40 28.84
N ILE A 147 -13.67 -27.68 28.61
CA ILE A 147 -12.29 -28.15 28.60
C ILE A 147 -11.52 -27.54 27.42
N ILE A 148 -12.06 -27.57 26.19
CA ILE A 148 -11.38 -27.00 25.01
C ILE A 148 -11.11 -25.50 25.18
N GLN A 149 -12.07 -24.75 25.75
CA GLN A 149 -11.91 -23.33 26.04
C GLN A 149 -10.81 -23.09 27.09
N ASN A 150 -10.70 -23.95 28.09
CA ASN A 150 -9.68 -23.85 29.15
C ASN A 150 -8.33 -24.46 28.75
N SER A 151 -8.29 -25.32 27.72
CA SER A 151 -7.09 -26.02 27.26
C SER A 151 -6.34 -25.28 26.18
N VAL A 152 -6.77 -24.08 25.77
CA VAL A 152 -5.99 -23.20 24.89
C VAL A 152 -4.74 -22.76 25.65
N GLN A 153 -3.74 -23.62 25.67
CA GLN A 153 -2.37 -23.30 26.01
C GLN A 153 -1.63 -23.11 24.70
N ILE A 154 -1.38 -21.84 24.35
CA ILE A 154 -0.59 -21.51 23.17
C ILE A 154 0.79 -22.14 23.32
N ASN A 155 1.15 -23.02 22.41
CA ASN A 155 2.47 -23.63 22.38
C ASN A 155 3.53 -22.54 22.18
N ARG A 156 4.39 -22.32 23.18
CA ARG A 156 5.42 -21.27 23.17
C ARG A 156 6.39 -21.39 21.99
N GLN A 157 6.68 -22.61 21.53
CA GLN A 157 7.59 -22.82 20.38
C GLN A 157 6.91 -22.53 19.05
N TRP A 158 5.63 -22.90 18.89
CA TRP A 158 4.82 -22.51 17.73
C TRP A 158 4.66 -20.99 17.68
N LEU A 159 4.38 -20.35 18.81
CA LEU A 159 4.27 -18.90 18.93
C LEU A 159 5.58 -18.18 18.58
N VAL A 160 6.75 -18.66 19.03
CA VAL A 160 8.05 -18.08 18.62
C VAL A 160 8.28 -18.23 17.12
N GLY A 161 7.84 -19.34 16.51
CA GLY A 161 7.89 -19.54 15.06
C GLY A 161 6.95 -18.60 14.28
N GLU A 162 5.70 -18.50 14.70
CA GLU A 162 4.69 -17.57 14.19
C GLU A 162 5.22 -16.13 14.32
N ILE A 163 5.77 -15.75 15.47
CA ILE A 163 6.33 -14.42 15.74
C ILE A 163 7.55 -14.12 14.89
N ARG A 164 8.48 -15.05 14.67
CA ARG A 164 9.58 -14.84 13.71
C ARG A 164 9.04 -14.63 12.31
N GLY A 165 8.03 -15.41 11.91
CA GLY A 165 7.33 -15.23 10.64
C GLY A 165 6.64 -13.87 10.54
N GLN A 166 5.98 -13.41 11.61
CA GLN A 166 5.28 -12.12 11.64
C GLN A 166 6.25 -10.93 11.72
N ALA A 167 7.34 -11.03 12.49
CA ALA A 167 8.37 -10.00 12.55
C ALA A 167 9.09 -9.85 11.21
N GLN A 168 9.42 -10.97 10.54
CA GLN A 168 9.97 -10.95 9.18
C GLN A 168 8.96 -10.38 8.18
N ARG A 169 7.68 -10.79 8.23
CA ARG A 169 6.63 -10.24 7.35
C ARG A 169 6.38 -8.76 7.61
N GLY A 170 6.38 -8.32 8.86
CA GLY A 170 6.24 -6.92 9.25
C GLY A 170 7.43 -6.08 8.79
N GLU A 171 8.66 -6.56 8.97
CA GLU A 171 9.87 -5.88 8.49
C GLU A 171 9.89 -5.79 6.95
N ILE A 172 9.53 -6.88 6.26
CA ILE A 172 9.40 -6.89 4.80
C ILE A 172 8.31 -5.91 4.37
N ALA A 173 7.13 -5.92 4.99
CA ALA A 173 6.04 -5.02 4.67
C ALA A 173 6.42 -3.55 4.88
N ILE A 174 7.07 -3.21 6.00
CA ILE A 174 7.57 -1.86 6.28
C ILE A 174 8.62 -1.44 5.25
N ARG A 175 9.59 -2.32 4.94
CA ARG A 175 10.64 -2.04 3.95
C ARG A 175 10.04 -1.84 2.56
N THR A 176 9.08 -2.67 2.16
CA THR A 176 8.36 -2.54 0.90
C THR A 176 7.56 -1.23 0.87
N GLN A 177 6.91 -0.84 1.97
CA GLN A 177 6.21 0.45 2.04
C GLN A 177 7.15 1.65 1.92
N GLN A 178 8.29 1.63 2.62
CA GLN A 178 9.30 2.67 2.50
C GLN A 178 9.84 2.77 1.07
N GLU A 179 10.08 1.63 0.42
CA GLU A 179 10.54 1.60 -0.96
C GLU A 179 9.48 2.11 -1.94
N MET A 180 8.21 1.72 -1.76
CA MET A 180 7.11 2.26 -2.56
C MET A 180 6.97 3.78 -2.39
N GLN A 181 7.04 4.29 -1.16
CA GLN A 181 6.99 5.73 -0.91
C GLN A 181 8.15 6.47 -1.60
N ARG A 182 9.35 5.87 -1.60
CA ARG A 182 10.51 6.41 -2.33
C ARG A 182 10.25 6.45 -3.83
N ILE A 183 9.77 5.34 -4.41
CA ILE A 183 9.45 5.26 -5.84
C ILE A 183 8.35 6.26 -6.22
N GLU A 184 7.32 6.42 -5.39
CA GLU A 184 6.24 7.40 -5.62
C GLU A 184 6.77 8.84 -5.62
N GLN A 185 7.67 9.19 -4.69
CA GLN A 185 8.34 10.50 -4.68
C GLN A 185 9.18 10.72 -5.93
N GLU A 186 9.92 9.71 -6.37
CA GLU A 186 10.70 9.76 -7.61
C GLU A 186 9.80 9.93 -8.84
N ILE A 187 8.69 9.19 -8.95
CA ILE A 187 7.72 9.33 -10.04
C ILE A 187 7.09 10.71 -10.05
N SER A 188 6.68 11.23 -8.89
CA SER A 188 6.09 12.57 -8.79
C SER A 188 7.08 13.65 -9.25
N THR A 189 8.33 13.57 -8.77
CA THR A 189 9.42 14.48 -9.16
C THR A 189 9.71 14.39 -10.66
N HIS A 190 9.76 13.17 -11.20
CA HIS A 190 9.96 12.93 -12.62
C HIS A 190 8.81 13.51 -13.45
N ARG A 191 7.55 13.33 -13.02
CA ARG A 191 6.37 13.92 -13.69
C ARG A 191 6.37 15.44 -13.63
N GLN A 192 6.72 16.03 -12.49
CA GLN A 192 6.87 17.48 -12.37
C GLN A 192 7.93 18.01 -13.33
N ARG A 193 9.10 17.36 -13.39
CA ARG A 193 10.18 17.73 -14.32
C ARG A 193 9.77 17.56 -15.78
N THR A 194 9.09 16.47 -16.11
CA THR A 194 8.59 16.21 -17.48
C THR A 194 7.55 17.24 -17.88
N ASN A 195 6.59 17.56 -17.00
CA ASN A 195 5.57 18.57 -17.26
C ASN A 195 6.19 19.96 -17.39
N ALA A 196 7.17 20.31 -16.57
CA ALA A 196 7.91 21.57 -16.70
C ALA A 196 8.60 21.67 -18.06
N GLU A 197 9.22 20.59 -18.54
CA GLU A 197 9.85 20.56 -19.87
C GLU A 197 8.81 20.67 -20.99
N ILE A 198 7.67 19.97 -20.91
CA ILE A 198 6.57 20.08 -21.89
C ILE A 198 6.03 21.51 -21.95
N HIS A 199 5.82 22.15 -20.79
CA HIS A 199 5.35 23.54 -20.74
C HIS A 199 6.39 24.50 -21.33
N ASN A 200 7.68 24.28 -21.05
CA ASN A 200 8.76 25.07 -21.63
C ASN A 200 8.83 24.92 -23.15
N ASP A 201 8.80 23.68 -23.64
CA ASP A 201 8.81 23.37 -25.08
C ASP A 201 7.60 23.98 -25.79
N MET A 202 6.41 23.92 -25.18
CA MET A 202 5.21 24.56 -25.70
C MET A 202 5.36 26.08 -25.76
N PHE A 203 5.94 26.70 -24.73
CA PHE A 203 6.21 28.14 -24.72
C PHE A 203 7.19 28.54 -25.83
N LEU A 204 8.33 27.85 -25.95
CA LEU A 204 9.33 28.07 -26.98
C LEU A 204 8.75 27.90 -28.40
N THR A 205 7.90 26.88 -28.59
CA THR A 205 7.21 26.64 -29.87
C THR A 205 6.23 27.76 -30.22
N LEU A 206 5.49 28.29 -29.24
CA LEU A 206 4.53 29.37 -29.47
C LEU A 206 5.19 30.74 -29.69
N THR A 207 6.44 30.92 -29.23
CA THR A 207 7.18 32.18 -29.36
C THR A 207 8.21 32.18 -30.49
N ASP A 208 8.31 31.10 -31.28
CA ASP A 208 9.36 30.88 -32.29
C ASP A 208 10.78 31.06 -31.71
N GLN A 209 10.98 30.55 -30.50
CA GLN A 209 12.23 30.62 -29.75
C GLN A 209 12.79 29.21 -29.46
N GLU A 210 14.07 29.16 -29.10
CA GLU A 210 14.77 27.96 -28.65
C GLU A 210 15.81 28.32 -27.57
N GLU A 211 16.12 27.35 -26.72
CA GLU A 211 17.19 27.47 -25.72
C GLU A 211 18.53 26.93 -26.26
N TYR A 212 19.55 27.77 -26.24
CA TYR A 212 20.88 27.46 -26.72
C TYR A 212 21.90 27.55 -25.59
N VAL A 213 22.96 26.74 -25.65
CA VAL A 213 24.06 26.78 -24.68
C VAL A 213 25.22 27.61 -25.25
N ASN A 214 25.49 28.78 -24.67
CA ASN A 214 26.57 29.64 -25.13
C ASN A 214 27.95 28.98 -24.88
N PRO A 215 28.77 28.73 -25.90
CA PRO A 215 30.06 28.04 -25.75
C PRO A 215 31.12 28.85 -24.98
N PHE A 216 30.95 30.17 -24.83
CA PHE A 216 31.90 31.03 -24.11
C PHE A 216 31.56 31.19 -22.63
N THR A 217 30.27 31.16 -22.28
CA THR A 217 29.79 31.38 -20.90
C THR A 217 29.21 30.13 -20.24
N ASN A 218 28.90 29.08 -21.02
CA ASN A 218 28.14 27.90 -20.61
C ASN A 218 26.75 28.20 -20.00
N GLN A 219 26.20 29.38 -20.27
CA GLN A 219 24.85 29.76 -19.84
C GLN A 219 23.82 29.40 -20.90
N VAL A 220 22.59 29.14 -20.46
CA VAL A 220 21.44 28.91 -21.34
C VAL A 220 20.88 30.27 -21.76
N GLU A 221 20.75 30.47 -23.06
CA GLU A 221 20.21 31.69 -23.67
C GLU A 221 19.03 31.35 -24.57
N THR A 222 17.97 32.15 -24.48
CA THR A 222 16.82 32.06 -25.38
C THR A 222 17.10 32.87 -26.65
N GLY A 223 16.91 32.27 -27.83
CA GLY A 223 17.08 32.92 -29.12
C GLY A 223 16.05 32.46 -30.13
N SER A 224 15.99 33.06 -31.32
CA SER A 224 15.05 32.61 -32.36
C SER A 224 15.39 31.20 -32.87
N ASN A 225 14.36 30.45 -33.27
CA ASN A 225 14.48 29.14 -33.90
C ASN A 225 14.08 29.13 -35.38
N GLN A 226 13.81 30.31 -35.95
CA GLN A 226 13.37 30.47 -37.33
C GLN A 226 14.45 30.06 -38.35
N TRP A 227 15.71 29.96 -37.90
CA TRP A 227 16.85 29.49 -38.67
C TRP A 227 17.51 28.29 -38.00
N GLN A 228 18.01 27.33 -38.79
CA GLN A 228 18.51 26.06 -38.26
C GLN A 228 19.81 26.17 -37.45
N HIS A 229 20.62 27.20 -37.66
CA HIS A 229 21.94 27.32 -37.05
C HIS A 229 22.14 28.70 -36.42
N ARG A 230 22.66 28.68 -35.19
CA ARG A 230 23.03 29.87 -34.42
C ARG A 230 24.54 29.87 -34.15
N TRP A 231 25.17 31.01 -34.37
CA TRP A 231 26.56 31.28 -34.04
C TRP A 231 26.63 32.44 -33.05
N THR A 232 27.57 32.37 -32.11
CA THR A 232 27.83 33.48 -31.17
C THR A 232 29.32 33.73 -31.07
N ASN A 233 29.74 34.92 -30.66
CA ASN A 233 31.14 35.25 -30.39
C ASN A 233 31.33 35.76 -28.95
N ALA A 234 32.58 35.92 -28.52
CA ALA A 234 32.90 36.42 -27.18
C ALA A 234 32.45 37.88 -26.93
N GLY A 235 32.15 38.63 -28.00
CA GLY A 235 31.63 40.00 -27.92
C GLY A 235 30.11 40.07 -27.73
N GLY A 236 29.40 38.94 -27.78
CA GLY A 236 27.94 38.86 -27.65
C GLY A 236 27.18 39.05 -28.97
N ASP A 237 27.88 39.08 -30.12
CA ASP A 237 27.21 39.11 -31.43
C ASP A 237 26.65 37.72 -31.77
N VAL A 238 25.45 37.69 -32.33
CA VAL A 238 24.73 36.45 -32.68
C VAL A 238 24.38 36.47 -34.17
N ILE A 239 24.61 35.35 -34.86
CA ILE A 239 24.25 35.15 -36.26
C ILE A 239 23.33 33.93 -36.38
N TYR A 240 22.28 34.09 -37.18
CA TYR A 240 21.32 33.04 -37.53
C TYR A 240 21.45 32.71 -39.02
N THR A 241 21.46 31.42 -39.37
CA THR A 241 21.55 30.95 -40.76
C THR A 241 20.90 29.57 -40.91
N ASP A 242 20.36 29.29 -42.09
CA ASP A 242 19.89 27.95 -42.49
C ASP A 242 20.96 27.17 -43.27
N GLN A 243 22.05 27.83 -43.65
CA GLN A 243 23.10 27.24 -44.46
C GLN A 243 24.06 26.44 -43.59
N GLU A 244 24.07 25.12 -43.77
CA GLU A 244 24.93 24.20 -43.02
C GLU A 244 26.43 24.44 -43.29
N ASP A 245 26.77 24.87 -44.51
CA ASP A 245 28.12 25.14 -44.98
C ASP A 245 28.59 26.58 -44.72
N TYR A 246 27.72 27.44 -44.18
CA TYR A 246 28.09 28.83 -43.88
C TYR A 246 28.92 28.91 -42.59
N ASP A 247 30.19 29.31 -42.74
CA ASP A 247 31.08 29.67 -41.63
C ASP A 247 31.27 31.19 -41.58
N PRO A 248 30.70 31.89 -40.57
CA PRO A 248 30.84 33.35 -40.43
C PRO A 248 32.29 33.82 -40.25
N ASN A 249 33.22 32.93 -39.87
CA ASN A 249 34.64 33.29 -39.77
C ASN A 249 35.35 33.35 -41.14
N SER A 250 34.72 32.81 -42.18
CA SER A 250 35.22 32.82 -43.55
C SER A 250 34.58 33.90 -44.44
N ASP A 251 33.55 34.59 -43.94
CA ASP A 251 32.87 35.66 -44.68
C ASP A 251 33.66 36.98 -44.62
N ILE A 252 34.25 37.34 -45.75
CA ILE A 252 35.06 38.55 -45.95
C ILE A 252 34.22 39.84 -45.73
N ASN A 253 32.90 39.77 -45.90
CA ASN A 253 32.02 40.94 -45.74
C ASN A 253 31.63 41.20 -44.28
N LEU A 254 31.75 40.20 -43.41
CA LEU A 254 31.24 40.25 -42.04
C LEU A 254 32.13 41.12 -41.12
N ASN A 255 33.39 41.38 -41.49
CA ASN A 255 34.37 42.19 -40.74
C ASN A 255 34.43 41.88 -39.23
N ARG A 256 34.03 40.67 -38.82
CA ARG A 256 34.03 40.15 -37.45
C ARG A 256 34.41 38.68 -37.47
N SER A 257 35.07 38.22 -36.42
CA SER A 257 35.66 36.88 -36.32
C SER A 257 35.53 36.32 -34.91
N GLY A 258 35.74 35.01 -34.76
CA GLY A 258 35.70 34.32 -33.47
C GLY A 258 34.31 33.75 -33.12
N PHE A 259 33.50 33.48 -34.14
CA PHE A 259 32.20 32.85 -33.97
C PHE A 259 32.33 31.35 -33.73
N GLN A 260 31.56 30.84 -32.77
CA GLN A 260 31.40 29.41 -32.50
C GLN A 260 29.92 29.02 -32.60
N ARG A 261 29.67 27.83 -33.15
CA ARG A 261 28.33 27.28 -33.29
C ARG A 261 27.74 27.02 -31.92
N THR A 262 26.51 27.49 -31.70
CA THR A 262 25.82 27.39 -30.43
C THR A 262 24.85 26.22 -30.48
N PRO A 263 25.07 25.12 -29.74
CA PRO A 263 24.18 23.97 -29.75
C PRO A 263 22.89 24.27 -28.98
N VAL A 264 21.80 23.64 -29.40
CA VAL A 264 20.53 23.62 -28.66
C VAL A 264 20.73 22.86 -27.34
N ARG A 265 20.11 23.35 -26.26
CA ARG A 265 20.16 22.69 -24.95
C ARG A 265 19.52 21.31 -25.03
N LYS A 266 20.19 20.28 -24.50
CA LYS A 266 19.60 18.93 -24.39
C LYS A 266 18.37 18.96 -23.49
N ARG A 267 17.31 18.28 -23.91
CA ARG A 267 16.02 18.19 -23.21
C ARG A 267 15.90 16.87 -22.47
N PHE A 268 15.31 16.90 -21.28
CA PHE A 268 15.02 15.66 -20.54
C PHE A 268 13.89 14.87 -21.25
N PRO A 269 13.93 13.53 -21.34
CA PRO A 269 14.88 12.60 -20.72
C PRO A 269 16.07 12.18 -21.62
N ASN A 270 16.33 12.90 -22.71
CA ASN A 270 17.26 12.47 -23.76
C ASN A 270 18.71 12.95 -23.58
#